data_AF-A0A2F0AU67-F1
#
_entry.id   AF-A0A2F0AU67-F1
#
_cell.length_a   1.000
_cell.length_b   1.000
_cell.length_c   1.000
_cell.angle_alpha   90.00
_cell.angle_beta   90.00
_cell.angle_gamma   90.00
#
_symmetry.space_group_name_H-M   'P 1'
#
loop_
_entity.id
_entity.type
_entity.pdbx_description
1 polymer ?
#
loop_
_entity_poly.entity_id
_entity_poly.type
_entity_poly.pdbx_seq_one_letter_code
_entity_poly.pdbx_strand_id
1 'polypeptide(L)'
;MKTLGEVPYGVLERRLWVATTLLVAIALIVIASGCSPTKEIAKASTGIATAATSSKSRFSLIHNEAESPAPDVALISDEAVGGLAEQDQILSYTSLITHNLTSVEDKVPYWMTVTQYGIIVVGILGVCFLLWYTGIGSLIKRLIGFIPKAKRREADLAAAVMNDGSPATMREFVAARRASDPEFDKAYERAATERDRTIR
;
A
#
# COMPACT_ATOMS: atom_id res chain seq x y z
N MET A 1 -0.29 7.49 46.01
CA MET A 1 0.51 7.87 44.83
C MET A 1 1.02 6.57 44.22
N LYS A 2 0.30 6.01 43.23
CA LYS A 2 0.62 4.72 42.59
C LYS A 2 1.47 5.00 41.34
N THR A 3 2.66 4.43 41.30
CA THR A 3 3.54 4.43 40.14
C THR A 3 2.90 3.61 39.02
N LEU A 4 2.69 4.24 37.86
CA LEU A 4 2.24 3.56 36.65
C LEU A 4 3.39 2.65 36.20
N GLY A 5 3.14 1.33 36.23
CA GLY A 5 4.12 0.31 35.88
C GLY A 5 4.57 0.42 34.43
N GLU A 6 5.87 0.50 34.24
CA GLU A 6 6.53 0.41 32.93
C GLU A 6 6.28 -0.98 32.35
N VAL A 7 5.57 -1.04 31.23
CA VAL A 7 5.38 -2.28 30.48
C VAL A 7 6.70 -2.59 29.76
N PRO A 8 7.31 -3.78 29.97
CA PRO A 8 8.61 -4.12 29.39
C PRO A 8 8.51 -4.18 27.87
N TYR A 9 9.35 -3.39 27.20
CA TYR A 9 9.40 -3.20 25.74
C TYR A 9 9.38 -4.51 24.93
N GLY A 10 9.94 -5.61 25.46
CA GLY A 10 9.97 -6.92 24.79
C GLY A 10 8.62 -7.64 24.65
N VAL A 11 7.59 -7.24 25.41
CA VAL A 11 6.23 -7.81 25.28
C VAL A 11 5.48 -7.18 24.10
N LEU A 12 5.76 -5.91 23.80
CA LEU A 12 5.13 -5.19 22.69
C LEU A 12 5.66 -5.72 21.34
N GLU A 13 6.96 -6.00 21.26
CA GLU A 13 7.63 -6.47 20.05
C GLU A 13 7.16 -7.86 19.62
N ARG A 14 6.99 -8.80 20.57
CA ARG A 14 6.46 -10.14 20.27
C ARG A 14 5.01 -10.10 19.79
N ARG A 15 4.19 -9.21 20.35
CA ARG A 15 2.79 -9.05 19.91
C ARG A 15 2.71 -8.50 18.48
N LEU A 16 3.62 -7.60 18.12
CA LEU A 16 3.74 -7.07 16.76
C LEU A 16 4.15 -8.16 15.76
N TRP A 17 5.14 -9.00 16.09
CA TRP A 17 5.56 -10.11 15.23
C TRP A 17 4.49 -11.20 15.05
N VAL A 18 3.75 -11.52 16.10
CA VAL A 18 2.64 -12.49 15.99
C VAL A 18 1.51 -11.89 15.13
N ALA A 19 1.17 -10.62 15.30
CA ALA A 19 0.13 -9.97 14.50
C ALA A 19 0.50 -9.90 13.00
N THR A 20 1.76 -9.59 12.67
CA THR A 20 2.21 -9.52 11.28
C THR A 20 2.25 -10.89 10.60
N THR A 21 2.74 -11.92 11.29
CA THR A 21 2.77 -13.29 10.75
C THR A 21 1.36 -13.85 10.52
N LEU A 22 0.41 -13.57 11.42
CA LEU A 22 -0.98 -14.00 11.29
C LEU A 22 -1.70 -13.27 10.14
N LEU A 23 -1.43 -11.97 9.95
CA LEU A 23 -1.94 -11.20 8.81
C LEU A 23 -1.40 -11.72 7.47
N VAL A 24 -0.11 -12.06 7.39
CA VAL A 24 0.50 -12.64 6.18
C VAL A 24 -0.10 -14.02 5.88
N ALA A 25 -0.33 -14.85 6.89
CA ALA A 25 -0.94 -16.17 6.71
C ALA A 25 -2.39 -16.09 6.21
N ILE A 26 -3.20 -15.19 6.77
CA ILE A 26 -4.59 -14.96 6.32
C ILE A 26 -4.60 -14.43 4.89
N ALA A 27 -3.72 -13.49 4.55
CA ALA A 27 -3.60 -12.97 3.19
C ALA A 27 -3.26 -14.09 2.17
N LEU A 28 -2.34 -15.00 2.52
CA LEU A 28 -2.01 -16.16 1.68
C LEU A 28 -3.18 -17.12 1.47
N ILE A 29 -3.97 -17.39 2.52
CA ILE A 29 -5.14 -18.28 2.44
C ILE A 29 -6.24 -17.68 1.55
N VAL A 30 -6.47 -16.36 1.64
CA VAL A 30 -7.46 -15.67 0.81
C VAL A 30 -7.07 -15.72 -0.67
N ILE A 31 -5.79 -15.57 -1.01
CA ILE A 31 -5.29 -15.67 -2.39
C ILE A 31 -5.46 -17.09 -2.95
N ALA A 32 -5.30 -18.12 -2.12
CA ALA A 32 -5.39 -19.51 -2.55
C ALA A 32 -6.83 -20.02 -2.77
N SER A 33 -7.86 -19.27 -2.35
CA SER A 33 -9.26 -19.74 -2.33
C SER A 33 -10.11 -19.36 -3.55
N GLY A 34 -9.52 -18.77 -4.59
CA GLY A 34 -10.25 -18.43 -5.82
C GLY A 34 -10.51 -19.66 -6.71
N CYS A 35 -11.72 -20.23 -6.66
CA CYS A 35 -12.21 -21.05 -7.78
C CYS A 35 -12.39 -20.13 -9.00
N SER A 36 -11.42 -20.14 -9.93
CA SER A 36 -11.45 -19.23 -11.06
C SER A 36 -12.04 -19.89 -12.32
N PRO A 37 -12.74 -19.10 -13.18
CA PRO A 37 -13.14 -19.49 -14.53
C PRO A 37 -11.99 -20.10 -15.37
N THR A 38 -10.73 -19.75 -15.05
CA THR A 38 -9.52 -20.33 -15.65
C THR A 38 -9.46 -21.85 -15.47
N LYS A 39 -9.92 -22.38 -14.33
CA LYS A 39 -9.93 -23.84 -14.08
C LYS A 39 -10.93 -24.57 -14.99
N GLU A 40 -12.10 -23.98 -15.21
CA GLU A 40 -13.11 -24.55 -16.12
C GLU A 40 -12.68 -24.44 -17.59
N ILE A 41 -12.04 -23.33 -17.99
CA ILE A 41 -11.43 -23.20 -19.33
C ILE A 41 -10.36 -24.27 -19.52
N ALA A 42 -9.45 -24.46 -18.56
CA ALA A 42 -8.40 -25.47 -18.65
C ALA A 42 -8.97 -26.89 -18.81
N LYS A 43 -10.01 -27.22 -18.02
CA LYS A 43 -10.71 -28.51 -18.12
C LYS A 43 -11.35 -28.71 -19.51
N ALA A 44 -12.02 -27.68 -20.03
CA ALA A 44 -12.63 -27.71 -21.36
C ALA A 44 -11.58 -27.86 -22.47
N SER A 45 -10.45 -27.16 -22.37
CA SER A 45 -9.33 -27.30 -23.33
C SER A 45 -8.75 -28.71 -23.35
N THR A 46 -8.59 -29.35 -22.19
CA THR A 46 -8.18 -30.76 -22.13
C THR A 46 -9.23 -31.67 -22.76
N GLY A 47 -10.52 -31.41 -22.52
CA GLY A 47 -11.63 -32.13 -23.15
C GLY A 47 -11.59 -32.07 -24.68
N ILE A 48 -11.35 -30.88 -25.26
CA ILE A 48 -11.16 -30.70 -26.70
C ILE A 48 -9.98 -31.53 -27.21
N ALA A 49 -8.84 -31.48 -26.52
CA ALA A 49 -7.65 -32.23 -26.93
C ALA A 49 -7.91 -33.75 -26.95
N THR A 50 -8.59 -34.28 -25.94
CA THR A 50 -8.96 -35.70 -25.89
C THR A 50 -9.94 -36.08 -27.00
N ALA A 51 -11.01 -35.31 -27.20
CA ALA A 51 -12.00 -35.55 -28.25
C ALA A 51 -11.38 -35.44 -29.65
N ALA A 52 -10.52 -34.44 -29.89
CA ALA A 52 -9.83 -34.27 -31.17
C ALA A 52 -8.84 -35.42 -31.45
N THR A 53 -8.14 -35.92 -30.43
CA THR A 53 -7.22 -37.06 -30.59
C THR A 53 -7.99 -38.34 -30.91
N SER A 54 -9.11 -38.58 -30.22
CA SER A 54 -10.01 -39.70 -30.51
C SER A 54 -10.55 -39.62 -31.93
N SER A 55 -11.06 -38.45 -32.34
CA SER A 55 -11.65 -38.21 -33.65
C SER A 55 -10.65 -38.44 -34.78
N LYS A 56 -9.40 -37.99 -34.58
CA LYS A 56 -8.30 -38.28 -35.51
C LYS A 56 -8.06 -39.78 -35.67
N SER A 57 -8.08 -40.54 -34.57
CA SER A 57 -7.92 -42.00 -34.63
C SER A 57 -9.05 -42.65 -35.43
N ARG A 58 -10.30 -42.26 -35.21
CA ARG A 58 -11.46 -42.77 -35.96
C ARG A 58 -11.37 -42.45 -37.44
N PHE A 59 -11.03 -41.21 -37.81
CA PHE A 59 -10.85 -40.84 -39.21
C PHE A 59 -9.72 -41.61 -39.88
N SER A 60 -8.64 -41.94 -39.15
CA SER A 60 -7.59 -42.80 -39.70
C SER A 60 -8.06 -44.24 -39.93
N LEU A 61 -8.91 -44.79 -39.04
CA LEU A 61 -9.53 -46.11 -39.24
C LEU A 61 -10.45 -46.11 -40.45
N ILE A 62 -11.34 -45.11 -40.56
CA ILE A 62 -12.24 -44.94 -41.71
C ILE A 62 -11.44 -44.87 -43.01
N HIS A 63 -10.37 -44.08 -43.04
CA HIS A 63 -9.53 -43.94 -44.22
C HIS A 63 -8.88 -45.27 -44.62
N ASN A 64 -8.28 -45.98 -43.67
CA ASN A 64 -7.63 -47.25 -43.94
C ASN A 64 -8.63 -48.33 -44.39
N GLU A 65 -9.82 -48.38 -43.78
CA GLU A 65 -10.87 -49.34 -44.15
C GLU A 65 -11.47 -49.03 -45.52
N ALA A 66 -11.65 -47.75 -45.86
CA ALA A 66 -12.15 -47.33 -47.16
C ALA A 66 -11.21 -47.67 -48.32
N GLU A 67 -9.91 -47.80 -48.06
CA GLU A 67 -8.91 -48.24 -49.05
C GLU A 67 -8.75 -49.77 -49.14
N SER A 68 -9.43 -50.53 -48.27
CA SER A 68 -9.40 -51.99 -48.27
C SER A 68 -9.96 -52.57 -49.59
N PRO A 69 -9.43 -53.70 -50.09
CA PRO A 69 -9.99 -54.36 -51.28
C PRO A 69 -11.46 -54.77 -51.16
N ALA A 70 -11.96 -54.93 -49.94
CA ALA A 70 -13.36 -55.19 -49.62
C ALA A 70 -13.77 -54.35 -48.40
N PRO A 71 -14.14 -53.07 -48.59
CA PRO A 71 -14.43 -52.16 -47.49
C PRO A 71 -15.64 -52.61 -46.66
N ASP A 72 -15.49 -52.63 -45.34
CA ASP A 72 -16.61 -52.78 -44.42
C ASP A 72 -17.35 -51.44 -44.26
N VAL A 73 -18.39 -51.25 -45.08
CA VAL A 73 -19.25 -50.06 -45.04
C VAL A 73 -20.00 -49.88 -43.71
N ALA A 74 -20.24 -50.97 -42.97
CA ALA A 74 -20.91 -50.89 -41.67
C ALA A 74 -19.95 -50.30 -40.62
N LEU A 75 -18.70 -50.80 -40.57
CA LEU A 75 -17.66 -50.25 -39.71
C LEU A 75 -17.40 -48.77 -39.99
N ILE A 76 -17.27 -48.40 -41.27
CA ILE A 76 -17.06 -46.99 -41.68
C ILE A 76 -18.21 -46.11 -41.19
N SER A 77 -19.45 -46.58 -41.36
CA SER A 77 -20.65 -45.85 -40.93
C SER A 77 -20.67 -45.66 -39.41
N ASP A 78 -20.41 -46.72 -38.64
CA ASP A 78 -20.39 -46.68 -37.18
C ASP A 78 -19.30 -45.74 -36.65
N GLU A 79 -18.09 -45.81 -37.21
CA GLU A 79 -16.99 -44.92 -36.85
C GLU A 79 -17.28 -43.45 -37.23
N ALA A 80 -17.95 -43.22 -38.35
CA ALA A 80 -18.36 -41.87 -38.77
C ALA A 80 -19.40 -41.27 -37.81
N VAL A 81 -20.38 -42.07 -37.35
CA VAL A 81 -21.36 -41.64 -36.33
C VAL A 81 -20.66 -41.35 -35.00
N GLY A 82 -19.70 -42.18 -34.59
CA GLY A 82 -18.86 -41.91 -33.42
C GLY A 82 -18.08 -40.60 -33.54
N GLY A 83 -17.52 -40.33 -34.73
CA GLY A 83 -16.83 -39.09 -35.05
C GLY A 83 -17.73 -37.85 -34.94
N LEU A 84 -18.99 -37.94 -35.40
CA LEU A 84 -19.96 -36.84 -35.25
C LEU A 84 -20.22 -36.50 -33.78
N ALA A 85 -20.39 -37.52 -32.93
CA ALA A 85 -20.59 -37.30 -31.49
C ALA A 85 -19.38 -36.62 -30.82
N GLU A 86 -18.16 -36.95 -31.24
CA GLU A 86 -16.94 -36.30 -30.74
C GLU A 86 -16.82 -34.84 -31.23
N GLN A 87 -17.27 -34.55 -32.46
CA GLN A 87 -17.34 -33.17 -32.96
C GLN A 87 -18.35 -32.32 -32.17
N ASP A 88 -19.52 -32.89 -31.83
CA ASP A 88 -20.50 -32.22 -30.96
C ASP A 88 -19.90 -31.91 -29.58
N GLN A 89 -19.09 -32.82 -29.03
CA GLN A 89 -18.35 -32.56 -27.78
C GLN A 89 -17.37 -31.40 -27.93
N ILE A 90 -16.59 -31.36 -29.01
CA ILE A 90 -15.65 -30.25 -29.29
C ILE A 90 -16.40 -28.92 -29.39
N LEU A 91 -17.53 -28.89 -30.10
CA LEU A 91 -18.37 -27.70 -30.22
C LEU A 91 -18.91 -27.26 -28.85
N SER A 92 -19.34 -28.20 -28.02
CA SER A 92 -19.82 -27.91 -26.66
C SER A 92 -18.72 -27.31 -25.76
N TYR A 93 -17.50 -27.87 -25.79
CA TYR A 93 -16.38 -27.32 -25.03
C TYR A 93 -15.94 -25.96 -25.56
N THR A 94 -15.96 -25.76 -26.89
CA THR A 94 -15.63 -24.48 -27.51
C THR A 94 -16.64 -23.40 -27.07
N SER A 95 -17.94 -23.73 -27.05
CA SER A 95 -18.98 -22.84 -26.52
C SER A 95 -18.78 -22.53 -25.03
N LEU A 96 -18.38 -23.52 -24.24
CA LEU A 96 -18.07 -23.31 -22.82
C LEU A 96 -16.84 -22.41 -22.62
N ILE A 97 -15.81 -22.55 -23.46
CA ILE A 97 -14.65 -21.65 -23.44
C ILE A 97 -15.06 -20.24 -23.83
N THR A 98 -15.81 -20.04 -24.92
CA THR A 98 -16.22 -18.70 -25.34
C THR A 98 -17.11 -18.03 -24.32
N HIS A 99 -18.02 -18.78 -23.70
CA HIS A 99 -18.82 -18.27 -22.59
C HIS A 99 -17.93 -17.89 -21.40
N ASN A 100 -17.04 -18.78 -20.95
CA ASN A 100 -16.19 -18.52 -19.80
C ASN A 100 -15.15 -17.42 -20.05
N LEU A 101 -14.70 -17.23 -21.29
CA LEU A 101 -13.80 -16.13 -21.68
C LEU A 101 -14.42 -14.77 -21.37
N THR A 102 -15.74 -14.60 -21.57
CA THR A 102 -16.42 -13.35 -21.19
C THR A 102 -16.46 -13.13 -19.67
N SER A 103 -16.35 -14.20 -18.88
CA SER A 103 -16.28 -14.15 -17.42
C SER A 103 -14.85 -14.02 -16.87
N VAL A 104 -13.83 -14.13 -17.72
CA VAL A 104 -12.47 -13.72 -17.38
C VAL A 104 -12.42 -12.20 -17.53
N GLU A 105 -13.11 -11.52 -16.61
CA GLU A 105 -12.93 -10.10 -16.43
C GLU A 105 -11.47 -9.86 -15.99
N ASP A 106 -10.80 -8.87 -16.60
CA ASP A 106 -9.46 -8.43 -16.18
C ASP A 106 -9.55 -7.87 -14.76
N LYS A 107 -9.58 -8.78 -13.79
CA LYS A 107 -9.67 -8.42 -12.40
C LYS A 107 -8.30 -7.89 -12.02
N VAL A 108 -8.19 -6.57 -11.93
CA VAL A 108 -7.00 -5.90 -11.39
C VAL A 108 -6.65 -6.61 -10.09
N PRO A 109 -5.48 -7.28 -10.01
CA PRO A 109 -5.20 -8.12 -8.87
C PRO A 109 -5.16 -7.23 -7.64
N TYR A 110 -5.74 -7.68 -6.53
CA TYR A 110 -5.98 -6.81 -5.37
C TYR A 110 -4.70 -6.13 -4.86
N TRP A 111 -3.53 -6.78 -5.00
CA TRP A 111 -2.23 -6.22 -4.65
C TRP A 111 -1.91 -4.95 -5.47
N MET A 112 -2.35 -4.87 -6.73
CA MET A 112 -2.17 -3.70 -7.57
C MET A 112 -3.01 -2.54 -7.07
N THR A 113 -4.23 -2.80 -6.60
CA THR A 113 -5.06 -1.80 -5.91
C THR A 113 -4.41 -1.32 -4.61
N VAL A 114 -3.89 -2.24 -3.79
CA VAL A 114 -3.16 -1.89 -2.55
C VAL A 114 -1.92 -1.04 -2.87
N THR A 115 -1.14 -1.42 -3.89
CA THR A 115 0.03 -0.66 -4.34
C THR A 115 -0.35 0.73 -4.84
N GLN A 116 -1.45 0.85 -5.59
CA GLN A 116 -1.95 2.14 -6.07
C GLN A 116 -2.27 3.09 -4.90
N TYR A 117 -3.02 2.62 -3.90
CA TYR A 117 -3.30 3.41 -2.70
C TYR A 117 -2.03 3.67 -1.87
N GLY A 118 -1.12 2.71 -1.80
CA GLY A 118 0.18 2.87 -1.14
C GLY A 118 1.00 4.02 -1.74
N ILE A 119 1.09 4.10 -3.06
CA ILE A 119 1.78 5.18 -3.77
C ILE A 119 1.12 6.54 -3.50
N ILE A 120 -0.23 6.60 -3.47
CA ILE A 120 -0.96 7.84 -3.15
C ILE A 120 -0.63 8.33 -1.74
N VAL A 121 -0.65 7.42 -0.75
CA VAL A 121 -0.32 7.77 0.65
C VAL A 121 1.13 8.26 0.78
N VAL A 122 2.08 7.55 0.15
CA VAL A 122 3.49 7.96 0.14
C VAL A 122 3.66 9.34 -0.53
N GLY A 123 2.93 9.61 -1.61
CA GLY A 123 2.92 10.92 -2.27
C GLY A 123 2.45 12.04 -1.34
N ILE A 124 1.34 11.84 -0.61
CA ILE A 124 0.82 12.82 0.36
C ILE A 124 1.85 13.07 1.47
N LEU A 125 2.42 12.01 2.05
CA LEU A 125 3.46 12.13 3.08
C LEU A 125 4.69 12.88 2.56
N GLY A 126 5.11 12.60 1.31
CA GLY A 126 6.21 13.30 0.65
C GLY A 126 5.96 14.81 0.53
N VAL A 127 4.75 15.21 0.14
CA VAL A 127 4.37 16.63 0.08
C VAL A 127 4.37 17.27 1.46
N CYS A 128 3.78 16.61 2.47
CA CYS A 128 3.80 17.11 3.85
C CYS A 128 5.23 17.27 4.39
N PHE A 129 6.10 16.29 4.11
CA PHE A 129 7.51 16.32 4.50
C PHE A 129 8.26 17.46 3.80
N LEU A 130 8.02 17.67 2.51
CA LEU A 130 8.62 18.76 1.75
C LEU A 130 8.17 20.12 2.29
N LEU A 131 6.87 20.30 2.58
CA LEU A 131 6.35 21.53 3.19
C LEU A 131 6.93 21.80 4.58
N TRP A 132 7.22 20.75 5.34
CA TRP A 132 7.88 20.85 6.64
C TRP A 132 9.35 21.28 6.50
N TYR A 133 10.13 20.57 5.67
CA TYR A 133 11.57 20.82 5.51
C TYR A 133 11.91 22.13 4.80
N THR A 134 11.11 22.51 3.80
CA THR A 134 11.32 23.78 3.08
C THR A 134 10.95 25.01 3.90
N GLY A 135 10.34 24.82 5.08
CA GLY A 135 9.94 25.93 5.94
C GLY A 135 8.84 26.81 5.33
N ILE A 136 8.17 26.36 4.26
CA ILE A 136 7.01 27.04 3.66
C ILE A 136 5.93 27.28 4.71
N GLY A 137 5.76 26.34 5.66
CA GLY A 137 4.85 26.53 6.80
C GLY A 137 5.19 27.74 7.67
N SER A 138 6.46 28.13 7.79
CA SER A 138 6.86 29.35 8.51
C SER A 138 6.61 30.62 7.67
N LEU A 139 6.76 30.53 6.35
CA LEU A 139 6.51 31.60 5.40
C LEU A 139 5.01 31.93 5.32
N ILE A 140 4.15 30.92 5.27
CA ILE A 140 2.68 31.06 5.34
C ILE A 140 2.26 31.68 6.68
N LYS A 141 2.82 31.23 7.81
CA LYS A 141 2.54 31.82 9.13
C LYS A 141 2.91 33.31 9.17
N ARG A 142 3.99 33.71 8.50
CA ARG A 142 4.41 35.10 8.37
C ARG A 142 3.46 35.90 7.47
N LEU A 143 3.01 35.32 6.36
CA LEU A 143 2.07 35.94 5.44
C LEU A 143 0.70 36.21 6.08
N ILE A 144 0.24 35.29 6.94
CA ILE A 144 -1.05 35.39 7.67
C ILE A 144 -0.95 36.34 8.89
N GLY A 145 0.23 36.89 9.18
CA GLY A 145 0.41 37.82 10.31
C GLY A 145 0.27 37.15 11.68
N PHE A 146 0.48 35.83 11.77
CA PHE A 146 0.36 35.11 13.03
C PHE A 146 1.59 35.38 13.92
N ILE A 147 1.45 36.31 14.86
CA ILE A 147 2.46 36.58 15.89
C ILE A 147 2.20 35.65 17.10
N PRO A 148 3.15 34.77 17.48
CA PRO A 148 2.98 33.86 18.62
C PRO A 148 2.76 34.61 19.94
N LYS A 149 1.90 34.07 20.82
CA LYS A 149 1.59 34.69 22.13
C LYS A 149 2.83 34.97 22.98
N ALA A 150 3.84 34.10 22.93
CA ALA A 150 5.11 34.31 23.63
C ALA A 150 5.83 35.59 23.17
N LYS A 151 5.88 35.84 21.85
CA LYS A 151 6.49 37.04 21.27
C LYS A 151 5.68 38.30 21.55
N ARG A 152 4.35 38.20 21.65
CA ARG A 152 3.49 39.31 22.10
C ARG A 152 3.79 39.68 23.56
N ARG A 153 3.80 38.71 24.46
CA ARG A 153 4.12 38.94 25.89
C ARG A 153 5.51 39.55 26.08
N GLU A 154 6.48 39.12 25.30
CA GLU A 154 7.83 39.68 25.31
C GLU A 154 7.83 41.15 24.85
N ALA A 155 7.12 41.46 23.75
CA ALA A 155 6.97 42.82 23.27
C ALA A 155 6.22 43.72 24.27
N ASP A 156 5.18 43.22 24.92
CA ASP A 156 4.43 43.94 25.94
C ASP A 156 5.31 44.26 27.16
N LEU A 157 6.13 43.30 27.61
CA LEU A 157 7.06 43.50 28.73
C LEU A 157 8.18 44.47 28.37
N ALA A 158 8.70 44.39 27.14
CA ALA A 158 9.69 45.35 26.64
C ALA A 158 9.12 46.77 26.57
N ALA A 159 7.88 46.92 26.07
CA ALA A 159 7.18 48.20 26.05
C ALA A 159 6.94 48.74 27.46
N ALA A 160 6.60 47.88 28.41
CA ALA A 160 6.40 48.26 29.81
C ALA A 160 7.69 48.76 30.47
N VAL A 161 8.86 48.18 30.18
CA VAL A 161 10.14 48.63 30.76
C VAL A 161 10.64 49.95 30.18
N MET A 162 10.29 50.28 28.93
CA MET A 162 10.65 51.56 28.31
C MET A 162 9.77 52.73 28.78
N ASN A 163 8.68 52.46 29.49
CA ASN A 163 7.80 53.48 30.02
C ASN A 163 8.20 53.83 31.46
N ASP A 164 8.69 55.05 31.69
CA ASP A 164 9.17 55.52 33.00
C ASP A 164 8.10 55.48 34.11
N GLY A 165 6.81 55.41 33.74
CA GLY A 165 5.70 55.28 34.69
C GLY A 165 5.35 53.83 35.09
N SER A 166 6.04 52.84 34.53
CA SER A 166 5.80 51.42 34.81
C SER A 166 6.66 50.93 35.98
N PRO A 167 6.15 50.06 36.87
CA PRO A 167 6.95 49.45 37.92
C PRO A 167 7.95 48.41 37.38
N ALA A 168 7.84 48.00 36.11
CA ALA A 168 8.68 46.98 35.52
C ALA A 168 10.10 47.50 35.27
N THR A 169 11.11 46.83 35.85
CA THR A 169 12.51 47.23 35.68
C THR A 169 13.23 46.43 34.59
N MET A 170 14.28 47.01 34.00
CA MET A 170 15.13 46.30 33.01
C MET A 170 15.69 44.98 33.56
N ARG A 171 15.93 44.90 34.88
CA ARG A 171 16.38 43.67 35.55
C ARG A 171 15.32 42.58 35.48
N GLU A 172 14.05 42.91 35.68
CA GLU A 172 12.93 41.98 35.60
C GLU A 172 12.69 41.51 34.17
N PHE A 173 12.85 42.40 33.18
CA PHE A 173 12.79 42.02 31.77
C PHE A 173 13.88 41.02 31.40
N VAL A 174 15.13 41.27 31.80
CA VAL A 174 16.24 40.34 31.57
C VAL A 174 16.00 39.01 32.29
N ALA A 175 15.52 39.03 33.54
CA ALA A 175 15.19 37.81 34.28
C ALA A 175 14.07 36.99 33.60
N ALA A 176 12.99 37.65 33.18
CA ALA A 176 11.91 37.03 32.44
C ALA A 176 12.38 36.45 31.10
N ARG A 177 13.28 37.16 30.40
CA ARG A 177 13.85 36.71 29.14
C ARG A 177 14.70 35.46 29.32
N ARG A 178 15.59 35.45 30.31
CA ARG A 178 16.43 34.30 30.70
C ARG A 178 15.57 33.07 31.08
N ALA A 179 14.47 33.28 31.80
CA ALA A 179 13.56 32.19 32.15
C ALA A 179 12.80 31.62 30.93
N SER A 180 12.55 32.45 29.91
CA SER A 180 11.76 32.05 28.72
C SER A 180 12.59 31.44 27.59
N ASP A 181 13.89 31.75 27.52
CA ASP A 181 14.76 31.42 26.40
C ASP A 181 16.10 30.86 26.91
N PRO A 182 16.27 29.52 26.93
CA PRO A 182 17.49 28.87 27.39
C PRO A 182 18.74 29.21 26.56
N GLU A 183 18.58 29.58 25.29
CA GLU A 183 19.71 29.98 24.45
C GLU A 183 20.18 31.38 24.83
N PHE A 184 19.25 32.29 25.08
CA PHE A 184 19.54 33.63 25.60
C PHE A 184 20.25 33.55 26.96
N ASP A 185 19.81 32.67 27.86
CA ASP A 185 20.42 32.49 29.18
C ASP A 185 21.90 32.09 29.08
N LYS A 186 22.21 31.06 28.27
CA LYS A 186 23.60 30.64 28.01
C LYS A 186 24.45 31.75 27.42
N ALA A 187 23.90 32.50 26.46
CA ALA A 187 24.61 33.63 25.86
C ALA A 187 24.87 34.75 26.87
N TYR A 188 23.89 35.03 27.74
CA TYR A 188 24.00 36.02 28.81
C TYR A 188 25.06 35.67 29.84
N GLU A 189 25.10 34.41 30.31
CA GLU A 189 26.13 33.93 31.24
C GLU A 189 27.53 34.01 30.65
N ARG A 190 27.68 33.66 29.37
CA ARG A 190 28.95 33.77 28.64
C ARG A 190 29.42 35.23 28.56
N ALA A 191 28.55 36.14 28.14
CA ALA A 191 28.86 37.56 28.07
C ALA A 191 29.19 38.17 29.45
N ALA A 192 28.49 37.76 30.51
CA ALA A 192 28.76 38.19 31.87
C ALA A 192 30.15 37.75 32.35
N THR A 193 30.54 36.51 32.06
CA THR A 193 31.87 35.95 32.39
C THR A 193 32.98 36.65 31.63
N GLU A 194 32.78 36.94 30.34
CA GLU A 194 33.75 37.66 29.51
C GLU A 194 33.98 39.09 30.03
N ARG A 195 32.92 39.80 30.43
CA ARG A 195 33.03 41.15 31.01
C ARG A 195 33.82 41.16 32.33
N ASP A 196 33.58 40.17 33.20
CA ASP A 196 34.31 40.03 34.47
C ASP A 196 35.82 39.85 34.25
N ARG A 197 36.19 39.06 33.24
CA ARG A 197 37.60 38.86 32.86
C ARG A 197 38.29 40.13 32.34
N THR A 198 37.56 41.03 31.67
CA THR A 198 38.15 42.27 31.13
C THR A 198 38.38 43.38 32.16
N ILE A 199 37.73 43.29 33.33
CA ILE A 199 37.82 44.32 34.38
C ILE A 199 38.97 44.00 35.38
N ARG A 200 39.45 42.77 35.39
CA ARG A 200 40.52 42.28 36.26
C ARG A 200 41.89 42.41 35.60
#